data_AF-A0AAW6NL86-F1
#
_entry.id   AF-A0AAW6NL86-F1
#
_cell.length_a   1.000
_cell.length_b   1.000
_cell.length_c   1.000
_cell.angle_alpha   90.00
_cell.angle_beta   90.00
_cell.angle_gamma   90.00
#
_symmetry.space_group_name_H-M   'P 1'
#
loop_
_entity.id
_entity.type
_entity.pdbx_description
1 polymer ?
#
loop_
_entity_poly.entity_id
_entity_poly.type
_entity_poly.pdbx_seq_one_letter_code
_entity_poly.pdbx_strand_id
1 'polypeptide(L)'
;MAAYTSETSKFLQNVDGDKKWWTSRYNPGDSVPFSGIYRCTVCGKEITSNGNDPFPPQNHHQHGQQQPIKWQLIVRTDTKGDHFGVK
;
A
#
# COMPACT_ATOMS: atom_id res chain seq x y z
N MET A 1 -7.21 -6.78 4.40
CA MET A 1 -6.06 -7.64 4.68
C MET A 1 -5.74 -8.43 3.42
N ALA A 2 -4.49 -8.83 3.21
CA ALA A 2 -4.14 -9.76 2.13
C ALA A 2 -4.25 -11.21 2.64
N ALA A 3 -4.90 -12.07 1.87
CA ALA A 3 -4.94 -13.51 2.12
C ALA A 3 -4.18 -14.24 1.01
N TYR A 4 -3.56 -15.36 1.35
CA TYR A 4 -2.87 -16.24 0.41
C TYR A 4 -3.12 -17.70 0.80
N THR A 5 -2.87 -18.62 -0.12
CA THR A 5 -2.98 -20.07 0.10
C THR A 5 -1.60 -20.70 0.23
N SER A 6 -1.52 -21.93 0.74
CA SER A 6 -0.26 -22.68 0.81
C SER A 6 0.41 -22.81 -0.55
N GLU A 7 -0.37 -23.04 -1.62
CA GLU A 7 0.09 -23.20 -2.99
C GLU A 7 0.63 -21.91 -3.61
N THR A 8 0.06 -20.76 -3.21
CA THR A 8 0.44 -19.44 -3.74
C THR A 8 1.52 -18.76 -2.91
N SER A 9 1.81 -19.25 -1.70
CA SER A 9 2.87 -18.72 -0.83
C SER A 9 4.26 -18.68 -1.49
N LYS A 10 4.56 -19.65 -2.38
CA LYS A 10 5.81 -19.71 -3.17
C LYS A 10 6.04 -18.53 -4.11
N PHE A 11 5.00 -17.74 -4.40
CA PHE A 11 5.08 -16.54 -5.24
C PHE A 11 5.22 -15.26 -4.41
N LEU A 12 5.21 -15.37 -3.07
CA LEU A 12 5.34 -14.25 -2.15
C LEU A 12 6.77 -14.18 -1.62
N GLN A 13 7.23 -12.95 -1.38
CA GLN A 13 8.51 -12.70 -0.72
C GLN A 13 8.26 -11.91 0.55
N ASN A 14 8.86 -12.37 1.66
CA ASN A 14 9.00 -11.55 2.84
C ASN A 14 10.25 -10.68 2.67
N VAL A 15 10.11 -9.37 2.88
CA VAL A 15 11.19 -8.41 2.65
C VAL A 15 11.35 -7.51 3.87
N ASP A 16 12.55 -6.96 4.06
CA ASP A 16 12.82 -6.01 5.12
C ASP A 16 12.03 -4.71 4.96
N GLY A 17 11.64 -4.13 6.10
CA GLY A 17 10.91 -2.87 6.20
C GLY A 17 11.80 -1.61 6.21
N ASP A 18 13.10 -1.74 5.89
CA ASP A 18 14.09 -0.65 5.96
C ASP A 18 13.83 0.46 4.92
N LYS A 19 13.19 0.11 3.80
CA LYS A 19 12.93 1.04 2.71
C LYS A 19 11.86 2.06 3.09
N LYS A 20 12.12 3.33 2.71
CA LYS A 20 11.24 4.46 3.02
C LYS A 20 9.79 4.25 2.61
N TRP A 21 9.51 3.55 1.51
CA TRP A 21 8.13 3.32 1.06
C TRP A 21 7.28 2.48 2.03
N TRP A 22 7.89 1.68 2.90
CA TRP A 22 7.18 0.92 3.94
C TRP A 22 6.79 1.78 5.15
N THR A 23 7.61 2.79 5.46
CA THR A 23 7.45 3.66 6.64
C THR A 23 6.81 5.01 6.32
N SER A 24 6.70 5.37 5.05
CA SER A 24 6.10 6.62 4.59
C SER A 24 4.58 6.67 4.81
N ARG A 25 4.04 7.88 4.80
CA ARG A 25 2.60 8.17 4.95
C ARG A 25 2.18 9.13 3.85
N TYR A 26 1.29 8.68 2.98
CA TYR A 26 0.86 9.42 1.80
C TYR A 26 -0.51 10.05 2.02
N ASN A 27 -0.73 11.24 1.46
CA ASN A 27 -2.00 11.94 1.48
C ASN A 27 -2.93 11.39 0.38
N PRO A 28 -4.25 11.62 0.51
CA PRO A 28 -5.15 11.58 -0.63
C PRO A 28 -4.62 12.44 -1.79
N GLY A 29 -4.71 11.94 -3.02
CA GLY A 29 -4.24 12.65 -4.22
C GLY A 29 -2.73 12.61 -4.48
N ASP A 30 -1.89 12.19 -3.52
CA ASP A 30 -0.46 11.98 -3.80
C ASP A 30 -0.29 10.89 -4.86
N SER A 31 0.76 11.00 -5.68
CA SER A 31 1.12 9.92 -6.62
C SER A 31 1.54 8.67 -5.86
N VAL A 32 0.97 7.53 -6.25
CA VAL A 32 1.28 6.23 -5.67
C VAL A 32 2.69 5.81 -6.12
N PRO A 33 3.65 5.59 -5.19
CA PRO A 33 5.03 5.27 -5.56
C PRO A 33 5.18 3.85 -6.10
N PHE A 34 4.36 2.90 -5.63
CA PHE A 34 4.39 1.51 -6.06
C PHE A 34 2.98 0.92 -6.07
N SER A 35 2.67 0.11 -7.07
CA SER A 35 1.45 -0.68 -7.08
C SER A 35 1.39 -1.60 -5.85
N GLY A 36 0.21 -1.73 -5.23
CA GLY A 36 0.07 -2.50 -4.01
C GLY A 36 -1.21 -2.28 -3.21
N ILE A 37 -1.22 -2.84 -2.01
CA ILE A 37 -2.26 -2.63 -1.00
C ILE A 37 -1.76 -1.62 0.01
N TYR A 38 -2.58 -0.59 0.22
CA TYR A 38 -2.32 0.47 1.20
C TYR A 38 -3.39 0.46 2.29
N ARG A 39 -2.97 0.72 3.52
CA ARG A 39 -3.84 0.81 4.70
C ARG A 39 -3.94 2.25 5.19
N CYS A 40 -5.15 2.70 5.51
CA CYS A 40 -5.39 3.94 6.20
C CYS A 40 -4.91 3.82 7.66
N THR A 41 -4.04 4.71 8.11
CA THR A 41 -3.50 4.64 9.47
C THR A 41 -4.47 5.08 10.56
N VAL A 42 -5.62 5.67 10.17
CA VAL A 42 -6.65 6.13 11.10
C VAL A 42 -7.71 5.05 11.32
N CYS A 43 -8.36 4.58 10.25
CA CYS A 43 -9.48 3.63 10.36
C CYS A 43 -9.11 2.18 10.01
N GLY A 44 -7.91 1.93 9.47
CA GLY A 44 -7.49 0.60 9.06
C GLY A 44 -8.12 0.08 7.75
N LYS A 45 -9.01 0.83 7.09
CA LYS A 45 -9.51 0.47 5.75
C LYS A 45 -8.35 0.38 4.76
N GLU A 46 -8.47 -0.53 3.82
CA GLU A 46 -7.45 -0.78 2.81
C GLU A 46 -7.95 -0.43 1.41
N ILE A 47 -7.00 -0.11 0.54
CA ILE A 47 -7.23 0.15 -0.88
C ILE A 47 -6.18 -0.57 -1.71
N THR A 48 -6.55 -0.95 -2.93
CA THR A 48 -5.60 -1.31 -3.98
C THR A 48 -5.28 -0.05 -4.79
N SER A 49 -4.00 0.18 -5.07
CA SER A 49 -3.57 1.34 -5.87
C SER A 49 -2.51 0.92 -6.86
N ASN A 50 -2.55 1.49 -8.07
CA ASN A 50 -1.53 1.30 -9.09
C ASN A 50 -0.48 2.41 -8.99
N GLY A 51 0.77 2.09 -9.26
CA GLY A 51 1.86 3.06 -9.30
C GLY A 51 1.59 4.14 -10.35
N ASN A 52 1.98 5.37 -10.03
CA ASN A 52 1.77 6.60 -10.79
C ASN A 52 0.34 7.14 -10.83
N ASP A 53 -0.67 6.34 -10.48
CA ASP A 53 -2.03 6.86 -10.25
C ASP A 53 -2.08 7.66 -8.93
N PRO A 54 -2.96 8.66 -8.79
CA PRO A 54 -3.16 9.34 -7.53
C PRO A 54 -3.93 8.46 -6.53
N PHE A 55 -3.63 8.59 -5.23
CA PHE A 55 -4.46 7.97 -4.20
C PHE A 55 -5.91 8.48 -4.25
N PRO A 56 -6.91 7.65 -3.90
CA PRO A 56 -8.31 8.04 -3.93
C PRO A 56 -8.57 9.36 -3.17
N PRO A 57 -9.38 10.27 -3.72
CA PRO A 57 -9.71 11.52 -3.06
C PRO A 57 -10.51 11.25 -1.78
N GLN A 58 -10.36 12.14 -0.80
CA GLN A 58 -10.96 12.02 0.54
C GLN A 58 -12.50 11.96 0.55
N ASN A 59 -13.17 12.33 -0.56
CA ASN A 59 -14.63 12.49 -0.61
C ASN A 59 -15.45 11.19 -0.60
N HIS A 60 -14.84 10.00 -0.62
CA HIS A 60 -15.62 8.76 -0.68
C HIS A 60 -16.00 8.17 0.69
N HIS A 61 -15.32 8.54 1.78
CA HIS A 61 -15.63 8.08 3.14
C HIS A 61 -15.17 9.10 4.19
N GLN A 62 -16.07 9.91 4.72
CA GLN A 62 -15.77 10.70 5.94
C GLN A 62 -15.55 9.75 7.11
N HIS A 63 -14.37 9.80 7.72
CA HIS A 63 -14.14 9.15 9.01
C HIS A 63 -14.91 9.91 10.10
N GLY A 64 -15.48 9.19 11.07
CA GLY A 64 -16.04 9.82 12.27
C GLY A 64 -14.99 10.50 13.15
N GLN A 65 -13.70 10.24 12.89
CA GLN A 65 -12.56 10.88 13.54
C GLN A 65 -12.02 11.97 12.62
N GLN A 66 -11.84 13.20 13.13
CA GLN A 66 -11.35 14.37 12.38
C GLN A 66 -9.84 14.31 12.01
N GLN A 67 -9.24 13.13 12.01
CA GLN A 67 -7.82 12.95 11.70
C GLN A 67 -7.61 12.85 10.18
N PRO A 68 -6.51 13.42 9.64
CA PRO A 68 -6.23 13.37 8.22
C PRO A 68 -5.98 11.93 7.75
N ILE A 69 -6.57 11.56 6.62
CA ILE A 69 -6.30 10.25 5.99
C ILE A 69 -4.82 10.19 5.63
N LYS A 70 -4.18 9.08 6.01
CA LYS A 70 -2.82 8.75 5.60
C LYS A 70 -2.76 7.30 5.14
N TRP A 71 -2.20 7.10 3.96
CA TRP A 71 -2.01 5.78 3.37
C TRP A 71 -0.60 5.27 3.68
N GLN A 72 -0.50 4.01 4.11
CA GLN A 72 0.76 3.29 4.31
C GLN A 72 0.76 2.03 3.45
N LEU A 73 1.83 1.79 2.70
CA LEU A 73 2.03 0.57 1.93
C LEU A 73 2.19 -0.62 2.87
N ILE A 74 1.42 -1.69 2.66
CA ILE A 74 1.52 -2.94 3.44
C ILE A 74 1.79 -4.17 2.57
N VAL A 75 1.45 -4.14 1.29
CA VAL A 75 1.83 -5.16 0.30
C VAL A 75 2.21 -4.45 -0.98
N ARG A 76 3.40 -4.74 -1.52
CA ARG A 76 3.87 -4.21 -2.80
C ARG A 76 3.72 -5.28 -3.88
N THR A 77 3.35 -4.90 -5.10
CA THR A 77 3.39 -5.79 -6.28
C THR A 77 4.68 -5.56 -7.07
N ASP A 78 5.26 -6.63 -7.60
CA ASP A 78 6.44 -6.57 -8.46
C ASP A 78 6.05 -6.33 -9.92
N THR A 79 5.57 -5.12 -10.22
CA THR A 79 5.13 -4.77 -11.58
C THR A 79 6.26 -4.70 -12.60
N LYS A 80 7.52 -4.69 -12.14
CA LYS A 80 8.71 -4.65 -12.98
C LYS A 80 9.35 -6.03 -13.20
N GLY A 81 8.97 -7.03 -12.41
CA GLY A 81 9.65 -8.33 -12.40
C GLY A 81 11.08 -8.24 -11.88
N ASP A 82 11.38 -7.24 -11.04
CA ASP A 82 12.73 -6.99 -10.51
C ASP A 82 12.91 -7.51 -9.07
N HIS A 83 12.01 -8.39 -8.62
CA HIS A 83 11.97 -8.95 -7.27
C HIS A 83 12.03 -7.85 -6.20
N PHE A 84 11.23 -6.79 -6.42
CA PHE A 84 11.15 -5.62 -5.55
C PHE A 84 12.45 -4.83 -5.41
N GLY A 85 13.47 -5.11 -6.23
CA GLY A 85 14.83 -4.59 -6.11
C GLY A 85 15.63 -5.21 -4.96
N VAL A 86 15.20 -6.37 -4.44
CA VAL A 86 15.91 -7.15 -3.42
C VAL A 86 16.73 -8.21 -4.16
N LYS A 87 18.04 -8.24 -3.93
CA LYS A 87 18.96 -9.26 -4.48
C LYS A 87 19.06 -10.45 -3.54
#